data_AF-A0A2N5XCR8-F1
#
_entry.id   AF-A0A2N5XCR8-F1
#
_cell.length_a   1.000
_cell.length_b   1.000
_cell.length_c   1.000
_cell.angle_alpha   90.00
_cell.angle_beta   90.00
_cell.angle_gamma   90.00
#
_symmetry.space_group_name_H-M   'P 1'
#
loop_
_entity.id
_entity.type
_entity.pdbx_description
1 polymer ?
#
loop_
_entity_poly.entity_id
_entity_poly.type
_entity_poly.pdbx_seq_one_letter_code
_entity_poly.pdbx_strand_id
1 'polypeptide(L)'
;MFDFHVIGGETARRVIGRTRPQIVEEVRRTYLAHDRGDTVNPNSYFLRFPDKPDSRIIALPAYLGGEHSVAGIKWIASFPANIEEGIPRASAALLLNDYRTGYPFACLEASQISAARTAASAVLAARTLTGGRHARRLAVV
;
A
#
# COMPACT_ATOMS: atom_id res chain seq x y z
N MET A 1 21.41 12.41 -15.84
CA MET A 1 21.44 12.09 -14.40
C MET A 1 20.11 11.44 -14.07
N PHE A 2 20.08 10.31 -13.38
CA PHE A 2 18.81 9.68 -12.99
C PHE A 2 18.34 10.32 -11.67
N ASP A 3 17.14 10.88 -11.67
CA ASP A 3 16.59 11.54 -10.49
C ASP A 3 16.04 10.52 -9.49
N PHE A 4 16.24 10.80 -8.20
CA PHE A 4 15.70 10.01 -7.11
C PHE A 4 14.99 10.92 -6.11
N HIS A 5 13.70 10.66 -5.89
CA HIS A 5 12.84 11.50 -5.06
C HIS A 5 12.52 10.85 -3.72
N VAL A 6 12.52 11.64 -2.66
CA VAL A 6 12.05 11.20 -1.34
C VAL A 6 10.76 11.95 -0.99
N ILE A 7 9.68 11.21 -0.74
CA ILE A 7 8.37 11.77 -0.41
C ILE A 7 8.06 11.44 1.05
N GLY A 8 8.03 12.48 1.89
CA GLY A 8 7.69 12.36 3.30
C GLY A 8 6.19 12.12 3.55
N GLY A 9 5.88 11.63 4.76
CA GLY A 9 4.52 11.26 5.16
C GLY A 9 3.53 12.43 5.16
N GLU A 10 4.00 13.67 5.38
CA GLU A 10 3.13 14.86 5.32
C GLU A 10 2.59 15.08 3.90
N THR A 11 3.45 15.00 2.89
CA THR A 11 3.07 15.11 1.48
C THR A 11 2.10 14.00 1.09
N ALA A 12 2.42 12.75 1.45
CA ALA A 12 1.54 11.62 1.20
C ALA A 12 0.16 11.81 1.85
N ARG A 13 0.12 12.21 3.13
CA ARG A 13 -1.12 12.49 3.86
C ARG A 13 -1.95 13.60 3.20
N ARG A 14 -1.30 14.67 2.76
CA ARG A 14 -1.97 15.80 2.08
C ARG A 14 -2.63 15.38 0.77
N VAL A 15 -1.92 14.60 -0.05
CA VAL A 15 -2.45 14.06 -1.32
C VAL A 15 -3.61 13.11 -1.05
N ILE A 16 -3.45 12.16 -0.12
CA ILE A 16 -4.49 11.20 0.27
C ILE A 16 -5.76 11.92 0.74
N GLY A 17 -5.62 12.95 1.58
CA GLY A 17 -6.75 13.72 2.11
C GLY A 17 -7.62 14.34 1.02
N ARG A 18 -7.02 14.72 -0.11
CA ARG A 18 -7.69 15.37 -1.25
C ARG A 18 -8.22 14.39 -2.31
N THR A 19 -7.85 13.11 -2.22
CA THR A 19 -8.08 12.12 -3.30
C THR A 19 -8.81 10.85 -2.85
N ARG A 20 -9.45 10.85 -1.67
CA ARG A 20 -10.08 9.64 -1.10
C ARG A 20 -11.03 8.90 -2.05
N PRO A 21 -11.97 9.56 -2.77
CA PRO A 21 -12.81 8.87 -3.76
C PRO A 21 -12.00 8.23 -4.89
N GLN A 22 -10.96 8.91 -5.36
CA GLN A 22 -10.07 8.43 -6.41
C GLN A 22 -9.26 7.22 -5.95
N ILE A 23 -8.86 7.13 -4.68
CA ILE A 23 -8.12 5.96 -4.17
C ILE A 23 -8.95 4.67 -4.31
N VAL A 24 -10.28 4.72 -4.07
CA VAL A 24 -11.16 3.56 -4.30
C VAL A 24 -11.15 3.13 -5.76
N GLU A 25 -11.13 4.11 -6.66
CA GLU A 25 -11.08 3.88 -8.10
C GLU A 25 -9.71 3.35 -8.56
N GLU A 26 -8.60 3.83 -8.00
CA GLU A 26 -7.26 3.28 -8.25
C GLU A 26 -7.15 1.82 -7.79
N VAL A 27 -7.70 1.49 -6.63
CA VAL A 27 -7.73 0.10 -6.13
C VAL A 27 -8.56 -0.78 -7.07
N ARG A 28 -9.71 -0.29 -7.56
CA ARG A 28 -10.54 -1.01 -8.54
C ARG A 28 -9.76 -1.26 -9.83
N ARG A 29 -9.13 -0.23 -10.39
CA ARG A 29 -8.30 -0.35 -11.60
C ARG A 29 -7.17 -1.35 -11.40
N THR A 30 -6.53 -1.35 -10.23
CA THR A 30 -5.45 -2.29 -9.88
C THR A 30 -5.96 -3.73 -9.85
N TYR A 31 -7.11 -4.01 -9.24
CA TYR A 31 -7.68 -5.36 -9.25
C TYR A 31 -8.04 -5.84 -10.66
N LEU A 32 -8.64 -4.96 -11.47
CA LEU A 32 -8.97 -5.30 -12.86
C LEU A 32 -7.72 -5.48 -13.73
N ALA A 33 -6.64 -4.74 -13.47
CA ALA A 33 -5.35 -4.96 -14.13
C ALA A 33 -4.75 -6.32 -13.74
N HIS A 34 -4.86 -6.70 -12.47
CA HIS A 34 -4.42 -8.02 -12.02
C HIS A 34 -5.21 -9.15 -12.68
N ASP A 35 -6.53 -9.03 -12.76
CA ASP A 35 -7.43 -10.00 -13.41
C ASP A 35 -7.07 -10.21 -14.91
N ARG A 36 -6.64 -9.15 -15.60
CA ARG A 36 -6.17 -9.23 -16.99
C ARG A 36 -4.75 -9.79 -17.15
N GLY A 37 -4.02 -10.04 -16.06
CA GLY A 37 -2.62 -10.48 -16.10
C GLY A 37 -1.60 -9.34 -16.28
N ASP A 38 -2.02 -8.07 -16.15
CA ASP A 38 -1.16 -6.90 -16.35
C ASP A 38 -0.26 -6.58 -15.14
N THR A 39 -0.17 -7.49 -14.16
CA THR A 39 0.59 -7.26 -12.92
C THR A 39 1.30 -8.52 -12.46
N VAL A 40 2.36 -8.36 -11.68
CA VAL A 40 2.98 -9.46 -10.93
C VAL A 40 2.92 -9.12 -9.44
N ASN A 41 2.32 -10.03 -8.66
CA ASN A 41 2.18 -9.91 -7.21
C ASN A 41 2.57 -11.24 -6.56
N PRO A 42 3.87 -11.49 -6.33
CA PRO A 42 4.36 -12.74 -5.77
C PRO A 42 4.00 -12.88 -4.29
N ASN A 43 4.32 -14.03 -3.71
CA ASN A 43 4.12 -14.29 -2.29
C ASN A 43 4.87 -13.28 -1.42
N SER A 44 4.24 -12.91 -0.31
CA SER A 44 4.84 -12.05 0.70
C SER A 44 6.03 -12.73 1.37
N TYR A 45 7.12 -11.99 1.56
CA TYR A 45 8.28 -12.49 2.32
C TYR A 45 8.31 -11.87 3.72
N PHE A 46 8.40 -12.71 4.74
CA PHE A 46 8.32 -12.30 6.14
C PHE A 46 9.70 -12.38 6.81
N LEU A 47 10.25 -11.24 7.17
CA LEU A 47 11.36 -11.15 8.10
C LEU A 47 10.80 -11.25 9.53
N ARG A 48 11.17 -12.31 10.24
CA ARG A 48 10.78 -12.58 11.62
C ARG A 48 12.02 -12.55 12.52
N PHE A 49 11.81 -12.22 13.78
CA PHE A 49 12.87 -12.10 14.77
C PHE A 49 12.69 -13.17 15.84
N PRO A 50 13.66 -14.08 16.06
CA PRO A 50 13.56 -15.10 17.09
C PRO A 50 13.25 -14.54 18.48
N ASP A 51 13.93 -13.44 18.85
CA ASP A 51 13.77 -12.80 20.17
C ASP A 51 12.59 -11.82 20.24
N LYS A 52 11.85 -11.64 19.13
CA LYS A 52 10.68 -10.75 19.07
C LYS A 52 9.57 -11.38 18.21
N PRO A 53 8.96 -12.49 18.67
CA PRO A 53 8.08 -13.33 17.86
C PRO A 53 6.75 -12.65 17.46
N ASP A 54 6.33 -11.62 18.18
CA ASP A 54 5.13 -10.82 17.90
C ASP A 54 5.35 -9.80 16.76
N SER A 55 6.61 -9.55 16.40
CA SER A 55 7.03 -8.51 15.49
C SER A 55 7.60 -9.08 14.20
N ARG A 56 7.39 -8.35 13.12
CA ARG A 56 7.84 -8.75 11.79
C ARG A 56 7.98 -7.56 10.86
N ILE A 57 8.74 -7.75 9.81
CA ILE A 57 8.73 -6.87 8.65
C ILE A 57 8.40 -7.69 7.40
N ILE A 58 7.58 -7.13 6.52
CA ILE A 58 7.09 -7.84 5.34
C ILE A 58 7.61 -7.12 4.09
N ALA A 59 8.29 -7.87 3.23
CA ALA A 59 8.61 -7.50 1.87
C ALA A 59 7.45 -7.87 0.95
N LEU A 60 6.90 -6.85 0.29
CA LEU A 60 5.77 -6.96 -0.63
C LEU A 60 6.18 -6.35 -1.98
N PRO A 61 6.99 -7.06 -2.79
CA PRO A 61 7.33 -6.61 -4.13
C PRO A 61 6.13 -6.77 -5.06
N ALA A 62 6.01 -5.89 -6.04
CA ALA A 62 5.00 -5.99 -7.09
C ALA A 62 5.46 -5.26 -8.36
N TYR A 63 4.86 -5.64 -9.48
CA TYR A 63 4.98 -4.94 -10.76
C TYR A 63 3.58 -4.61 -11.30
N LEU A 64 3.43 -3.39 -11.78
CA LEU A 64 2.24 -2.91 -12.49
C LEU A 64 2.64 -2.57 -13.93
N GLY A 65 2.13 -3.36 -14.87
CA GLY A 65 2.33 -3.18 -16.30
C GLY A 65 1.38 -2.17 -16.92
N GLY A 66 1.25 -2.23 -18.25
CA GLY A 66 0.44 -1.30 -19.02
C GLY A 66 1.02 0.13 -19.01
N GLU A 67 0.14 1.12 -18.90
CA GLU A 67 0.49 2.54 -19.01
C GLU A 67 1.43 3.04 -17.91
N HIS A 68 1.52 2.35 -16.77
CA HIS A 68 2.34 2.80 -15.65
C HIS A 68 3.75 2.23 -15.71
N SER A 69 3.90 0.93 -16.04
CA SER A 69 5.20 0.26 -16.18
C SER A 69 6.15 0.57 -15.00
N VAL A 70 5.69 0.28 -13.79
CA VAL A 70 6.42 0.52 -12.54
C VAL A 70 6.57 -0.78 -11.77
N ALA A 71 7.79 -1.05 -11.30
CA ALA A 71 8.04 -2.06 -10.28
C ALA A 71 8.29 -1.39 -8.93
N GLY A 72 8.10 -2.10 -7.84
CA GLY A 72 8.42 -1.56 -6.53
C GLY A 72 8.26 -2.57 -5.42
N ILE A 73 8.58 -2.13 -4.20
CA ILE A 73 8.44 -2.94 -3.01
C ILE A 73 7.93 -2.08 -1.86
N LYS A 74 6.87 -2.57 -1.22
CA LYS A 74 6.48 -2.07 0.10
C LYS A 74 7.21 -2.87 1.17
N TRP A 75 7.95 -2.16 2.02
CA TRP A 75 8.60 -2.70 3.20
C TRP A 75 7.82 -2.21 4.42
N ILE A 76 7.08 -3.10 5.08
CA ILE A 76 6.15 -2.73 6.16
C ILE A 76 6.45 -3.49 7.45
N ALA A 77 6.73 -2.74 8.51
CA ALA A 77 6.93 -3.25 9.85
C ALA A 77 5.59 -3.36 10.59
N SER A 78 5.44 -4.39 11.43
CA SER A 78 4.35 -4.53 12.40
C SER A 78 4.96 -4.90 13.74
N PHE A 79 4.98 -3.94 14.67
CA PHE A 79 5.58 -4.03 15.99
C PHE A 79 4.49 -3.69 17.01
N PRO A 80 3.73 -4.69 17.52
CA PRO A 80 2.57 -4.47 18.37
C PRO A 80 2.84 -3.61 19.62
N ALA A 81 3.92 -3.91 20.36
CA ALA A 81 4.29 -3.20 21.59
C ALA A 81 4.61 -1.71 21.41
N ASN A 82 4.84 -1.22 20.17
CA ASN A 82 5.11 0.20 19.92
C ASN A 82 4.02 1.14 20.47
N ILE A 83 2.78 0.65 20.56
CA ILE A 83 1.66 1.45 21.06
C ILE A 83 1.82 1.85 22.53
N GLU A 84 2.55 1.05 23.32
CA GLU A 84 2.84 1.31 24.73
C GLU A 84 3.75 2.54 24.88
N GLU A 85 4.58 2.79 23.87
CA GLU A 85 5.52 3.91 23.78
C GLU A 85 4.98 5.06 22.91
N GLY A 86 3.70 5.05 22.54
CA GLY A 86 3.08 6.07 21.69
C GLY A 86 3.55 6.07 20.23
N ILE A 87 4.22 5.01 19.79
CA ILE A 87 4.70 4.83 18.42
C ILE A 87 3.66 4.03 17.61
N PRO A 88 3.41 4.36 16.33
CA PRO A 88 2.53 3.54 15.50
C PRO A 88 2.98 2.07 15.43
N ARG A 89 2.03 1.15 15.64
CA ARG A 89 2.25 -0.30 15.49
C ARG A 89 2.81 -0.67 14.12
N ALA A 90 2.35 0.00 13.06
CA ALA A 90 2.77 -0.27 11.69
C ALA A 90 3.39 0.96 11.06
N SER A 91 4.55 0.76 10.44
CA SER A 91 5.23 1.77 9.63
C SER A 91 5.66 1.15 8.30
N ALA A 92 5.64 1.92 7.22
CA ALA A 92 5.98 1.40 5.90
C ALA A 92 6.80 2.40 5.07
N ALA A 93 7.71 1.85 4.27
CA ALA A 93 8.33 2.54 3.15
C ALA A 93 7.90 1.87 1.84
N LEU A 94 7.85 2.65 0.77
CA LEU A 94 7.63 2.17 -0.60
C LEU A 94 8.77 2.66 -1.48
N LEU A 95 9.49 1.73 -2.11
CA LEU A 95 10.48 2.03 -3.12
C LEU A 95 9.89 1.73 -4.51
N LEU A 96 10.06 2.65 -5.45
CA LEU A 96 9.61 2.52 -6.83
C LEU A 96 10.79 2.52 -7.80
N ASN A 97 10.70 1.66 -8.80
CA ASN A 97 11.70 1.42 -9.84
C ASN A 97 11.06 1.59 -11.23
N ASP A 98 11.81 2.22 -12.13
CA ASP A 98 11.46 2.29 -13.53
C ASP A 98 11.57 0.88 -14.14
N TYR A 99 10.51 0.41 -14.80
CA TYR A 99 10.50 -0.95 -15.36
C TYR A 99 11.56 -1.16 -16.44
N ARG A 100 11.83 -0.14 -17.27
CA ARG A 100 12.72 -0.25 -18.43
C ARG A 100 14.19 -0.35 -18.04
N THR A 101 14.59 0.35 -16.99
CA THR A 101 15.99 0.49 -16.57
C THR A 101 16.31 -0.21 -15.26
N GLY A 102 15.28 -0.56 -14.47
CA GLY A 102 15.41 -1.03 -13.09
C GLY A 102 15.84 0.07 -12.10
N TYR A 103 16.07 1.30 -12.57
CA TYR A 103 16.60 2.36 -11.73
C TYR A 103 15.56 2.81 -10.70
N PRO A 104 15.91 2.89 -9.40
CA PRO A 104 15.00 3.40 -8.39
C PRO A 104 14.79 4.91 -8.61
N PHE A 105 13.54 5.38 -8.60
CA PHE A 105 13.23 6.79 -8.83
C PHE A 105 12.50 7.47 -7.67
N ALA A 106 11.89 6.70 -6.75
CA ALA A 106 11.22 7.28 -5.59
C ALA A 106 11.23 6.37 -4.36
N CYS A 107 11.41 6.97 -3.18
CA CYS A 107 11.16 6.36 -1.87
C CYS A 107 10.12 7.18 -1.10
N LEU A 108 9.07 6.52 -0.63
CA LEU A 108 7.93 7.17 0.01
C LEU A 108 7.72 6.64 1.42
N GLU A 109 7.43 7.52 2.37
CA GLU A 109 6.75 7.13 3.61
C GLU A 109 5.34 6.64 3.24
N ALA A 110 5.03 5.40 3.55
CA ALA A 110 3.91 4.68 2.98
C ALA A 110 2.91 4.16 4.02
N SER A 111 3.02 4.55 5.29
CA SER A 111 2.11 4.08 6.34
C SER A 111 0.68 4.53 6.06
N GLN A 112 0.49 5.81 5.73
CA GLN A 112 -0.82 6.36 5.39
C GLN A 112 -1.33 5.85 4.04
N ILE A 113 -0.45 5.63 3.06
CA ILE A 113 -0.81 4.98 1.79
C ILE A 113 -1.34 3.57 2.04
N SER A 114 -0.64 2.79 2.88
CA SER A 114 -1.02 1.43 3.24
C SER A 114 -2.38 1.40 3.97
N ALA A 115 -2.63 2.32 4.88
CA ALA A 115 -3.93 2.45 5.56
C ALA A 115 -5.05 2.82 4.57
N ALA A 116 -4.85 3.87 3.77
CA ALA A 116 -5.86 4.38 2.84
C ALA A 116 -6.26 3.34 1.78
N ARG A 117 -5.29 2.66 1.15
CA ARG A 117 -5.59 1.61 0.16
C ARG A 117 -6.27 0.39 0.78
N THR A 118 -5.98 0.07 2.04
CA THR A 118 -6.64 -1.04 2.76
C THR A 118 -8.11 -0.72 3.00
N ALA A 119 -8.40 0.48 3.52
CA ALA A 119 -9.76 0.96 3.69
C ALA A 119 -10.51 1.04 2.34
N ALA A 120 -9.86 1.56 1.31
CA ALA A 120 -10.42 1.64 -0.03
C ALA A 120 -10.76 0.27 -0.62
N SER A 121 -9.93 -0.74 -0.40
CA SER A 121 -10.23 -2.13 -0.79
C SER A 121 -11.47 -2.68 -0.10
N ALA A 122 -11.63 -2.45 1.21
CA ALA A 122 -12.81 -2.88 1.95
C ALA A 122 -14.09 -2.16 1.46
N VAL A 123 -13.99 -0.85 1.22
CA VAL A 123 -15.10 -0.05 0.64
C VAL A 123 -15.47 -0.53 -0.75
N LEU A 124 -14.49 -0.84 -1.60
CA LEU A 124 -14.74 -1.37 -2.94
C LEU A 124 -15.47 -2.72 -2.85
N ALA A 125 -14.98 -3.64 -2.02
CA ALA A 125 -15.62 -4.94 -1.82
C ALA A 125 -17.07 -4.79 -1.35
N ALA A 126 -17.32 -3.94 -0.34
CA ALA A 126 -18.68 -3.68 0.13
C ALA A 126 -19.58 -3.12 -0.98
N ARG A 127 -19.09 -2.16 -1.78
CA ARG A 127 -19.84 -1.59 -2.90
C ARG A 127 -20.18 -2.62 -3.98
N THR A 128 -19.20 -3.45 -4.34
CA THR A 128 -19.37 -4.47 -5.38
C THR A 128 -20.32 -5.57 -4.92
N LEU A 129 -20.22 -6.04 -3.67
CA LEU A 129 -21.05 -7.13 -3.15
C LEU A 129 -22.50 -6.70 -2.85
N THR A 130 -22.72 -5.44 -2.48
CA THR A 130 -24.06 -4.93 -2.15
C THR A 130 -24.76 -4.22 -3.30
N GLY A 131 -24.04 -3.94 -4.41
CA GLY A 131 -24.55 -3.19 -5.55
C GLY A 131 -24.82 -1.71 -5.28
N GLY A 132 -24.38 -1.18 -4.12
CA GLY A 132 -24.75 0.16 -3.66
C GLY A 132 -23.62 0.89 -2.93
N ARG A 133 -23.80 2.20 -2.74
CA ARG A 133 -22.85 3.05 -1.99
C ARG A 133 -23.31 3.37 -0.56
N HIS A 134 -24.46 2.83 -0.16
CA HIS A 134 -25.10 3.12 1.11
C HIS A 134 -25.21 1.84 1.94
N ALA A 135 -24.73 1.92 3.18
CA ALA A 135 -24.98 0.91 4.21
C ALA A 135 -25.87 1.54 5.29
N ARG A 136 -26.88 0.80 5.75
CA ARG A 136 -27.73 1.26 6.86
C ARG A 136 -27.03 1.19 8.21
N ARG A 137 -26.07 0.28 8.37
CA ARG A 137 -25.32 0.04 9.60
C ARG A 137 -23.88 -0.34 9.27
N LEU A 138 -22.94 0.10 10.12
CA LEU A 138 -21.52 -0.26 10.08
C LEU A 138 -21.11 -0.77 11.46
N ALA A 139 -20.40 -1.89 11.52
CA ALA A 139 -19.80 -2.40 12.74
C ALA A 139 -18.28 -2.24 12.68
N VAL A 140 -17.66 -1.82 13.78
CA VAL A 140 -16.21 -1.76 13.97
C VAL A 140 -15.90 -2.65 15.17
N VAL A 141 -15.04 -3.64 14.97
CA VAL A 141 -14.66 -4.67 15.96
C VAL A 141 -13.19 -4.49 16.32
#